data_AF-A0A1G5SCV9-F1
#
_entry.id   AF-A0A1G5SCV9-F1
#
_cell.length_a   1.000
_cell.length_b   1.000
_cell.length_c   1.000
_cell.angle_alpha   90.00
_cell.angle_beta   90.00
_cell.angle_gamma   90.00
#
_symmetry.space_group_name_H-M   'P 1'
#
loop_
_entity.id
_entity.type
_entity.pdbx_description
1 polymer ?
#
loop_
_entity_poly.entity_id
_entity_poly.type
_entity_poly.pdbx_seq_one_letter_code
_entity_poly.pdbx_strand_id
1 'polypeptide(L)' 'MNKPIDSFLPRSKEAIKDTVVSSAFVAMGVLMPGGMLDSNNFQVHLGGIAIGIGIGWLVKSIIFHKKQE' A
#
# COMPACT_ATOMS: atom_id res chain seq x y z
N MET A 1 -25.31 -23.15 -1.37
CA MET A 1 -24.83 -22.45 -2.58
C MET A 1 -23.61 -21.62 -2.17
N ASN A 2 -22.40 -22.17 -2.32
CA ASN A 2 -21.16 -21.47 -2.00
C ASN A 2 -20.91 -20.44 -3.11
N LYS A 3 -20.97 -19.14 -2.78
CA LYS A 3 -20.50 -18.11 -3.70
C LYS A 3 -19.00 -18.32 -3.91
N PRO A 4 -18.53 -18.35 -5.17
CA PRO A 4 -17.10 -18.48 -5.44
C PRO A 4 -16.38 -17.26 -4.83
N ILE A 5 -15.14 -17.45 -4.37
CA ILE A 5 -14.30 -16.43 -3.70
C ILE A 5 -13.79 -15.44 -4.76
N ASP A 6 -14.73 -14.88 -5.51
CA ASP A 6 -14.46 -14.04 -6.65
C ASP A 6 -14.63 -12.61 -6.14
N SER A 7 -13.55 -11.83 -6.27
CA SER A 7 -13.49 -10.37 -6.11
C SER A 7 -13.46 -9.77 -4.69
N PHE A 8 -12.58 -10.26 -3.80
CA PHE A 8 -12.17 -9.44 -2.65
C PHE A 8 -11.34 -8.19 -3.06
N LEU A 9 -10.79 -8.21 -4.27
CA LEU A 9 -10.05 -7.10 -4.87
C LEU A 9 -10.97 -6.27 -5.77
N PRO A 10 -11.22 -4.99 -5.43
CA PRO A 10 -11.95 -4.10 -6.31
C PRO A 10 -11.19 -3.94 -7.64
N ARG A 11 -11.86 -4.24 -8.77
CA ARG A 11 -11.28 -4.22 -10.12
C ARG A 11 -11.57 -2.92 -10.89
N SER A 12 -11.94 -1.84 -10.19
CA SER A 12 -12.09 -0.54 -10.85
C SER A 12 -10.72 -0.02 -11.30
N LYS A 13 -10.72 0.80 -12.34
CA LYS A 13 -9.49 1.42 -12.86
C LYS A 13 -8.81 2.29 -11.80
N GLU A 14 -9.62 2.91 -10.95
CA GLU A 14 -9.23 3.72 -9.81
C GLU A 14 -8.59 2.86 -8.71
N ALA A 15 -9.16 1.70 -8.39
CA ALA A 15 -8.61 0.77 -7.40
C ALA A 15 -7.23 0.25 -7.81
N ILE A 16 -7.08 -0.13 -9.08
CA ILE A 16 -5.80 -0.60 -9.63
C ILE A 16 -4.75 0.51 -9.55
N LYS A 17 -5.10 1.75 -9.93
CA LYS A 17 -4.20 2.90 -9.81
C LYS A 17 -3.76 3.13 -8.36
N ASP A 18 -4.69 3.10 -7.43
CA ASP A 18 -4.37 3.29 -6.01
C ASP A 18 -3.50 2.17 -5.46
N THR A 19 -3.73 0.92 -5.88
CA THR A 19 -2.87 -0.22 -5.50
C THR A 19 -1.46 -0.09 -6.09
N VAL A 20 -1.31 0.39 -7.33
CA VAL A 20 0.00 0.66 -7.93
C VAL A 20 0.74 1.76 -7.18
N VAL A 21 0.07 2.87 -6.84
CA VAL A 21 0.68 3.96 -6.05
C VAL A 21 1.11 3.47 -4.67
N SER A 22 0.23 2.73 -3.99
CA SER A 22 0.52 2.14 -2.69
C SER A 22 1.74 1.21 -2.73
N SER A 23 1.77 0.27 -3.68
CA SER A 23 2.87 -0.69 -3.81
C SER A 23 4.20 -0.01 -4.16
N ALA A 24 4.18 1.07 -4.93
CA ALA A 24 5.37 1.88 -5.20
C ALA A 24 5.96 2.50 -3.92
N PHE A 25 5.11 3.08 -3.06
CA PHE A 25 5.55 3.66 -1.78
C PHE A 25 6.06 2.61 -0.80
N VAL A 26 5.40 1.45 -0.73
CA VAL A 26 5.87 0.32 0.09
C VAL A 26 7.22 -0.19 -0.42
N ALA A 27 7.35 -0.43 -1.72
CA ALA A 27 8.60 -0.88 -2.32
C ALA A 27 9.73 0.13 -2.08
N MET A 28 9.45 1.43 -2.23
CA MET A 28 10.43 2.49 -1.98
C MET A 28 10.91 2.49 -0.52
N GLY A 29 10.01 2.31 0.45
CA GLY A 29 10.41 2.28 1.85
C GLY A 29 11.09 0.97 2.29
N VAL A 30 10.77 -0.17 1.65
CA VAL A 30 11.42 -1.48 1.93
C VAL A 30 12.79 -1.58 1.26
N LEU A 31 12.93 -1.08 0.03
CA LEU A 31 14.16 -1.15 -0.76
C LEU A 31 15.11 0.01 -0.49
N MET A 32 14.75 0.95 0.38
CA MET A 32 15.61 2.08 0.70
C MET A 32 16.90 1.57 1.38
N PRO A 33 18.08 1.88 0.82
CA PRO A 33 19.36 1.51 1.42
C PRO A 33 19.57 2.32 2.70
N GLY A 34 20.22 1.71 3.70
CA GLY A 34 20.24 2.22 5.07
C GLY A 34 19.18 1.48 5.88
N GLY A 35 19.53 0.27 6.34
CA GLY A 35 18.58 -0.68 6.91
C GLY A 35 17.77 -0.09 8.07
N MET A 36 16.55 -0.59 8.24
CA MET A 36 15.60 -0.27 9.34
C MET A 36 16.19 -0.40 10.76
N LEU A 37 17.44 -0.83 10.90
CA LEU A 37 18.13 -1.15 12.14
C LEU A 37 19.20 -0.12 12.54
N ASP A 38 19.56 0.83 11.65
CA ASP A 38 20.48 1.90 12.00
C ASP A 38 19.71 3.20 12.31
N SER A 39 19.29 3.30 13.57
CA SER A 39 18.38 4.31 14.13
C SER A 39 18.84 5.76 13.94
N ASN A 40 20.09 6.00 13.53
CA ASN A 40 20.67 7.34 13.43
C ASN A 40 20.64 7.94 12.02
N ASN A 41 20.13 7.24 11.01
CA ASN A 41 20.09 7.73 9.64
C ASN A 41 18.70 8.24 9.25
N PHE A 42 18.63 9.49 8.79
CA PHE A 42 17.41 10.13 8.24
C PHE A 42 16.70 9.28 7.17
N GLN A 43 17.46 8.45 6.47
CA GLN A 43 16.94 7.48 5.50
C GLN A 43 15.95 6.47 6.14
N VAL A 44 16.18 6.00 7.37
CA VAL A 44 15.26 5.08 8.05
C VAL A 44 13.92 5.75 8.34
N HIS A 45 13.93 7.04 8.73
CA HIS A 45 12.71 7.82 8.93
C HIS A 45 11.94 8.00 7.61
N LEU A 46 12.63 8.31 6.52
CA LEU A 46 12.01 8.43 5.20
C LEU A 46 11.44 7.09 4.72
N GLY A 47 12.14 5.99 4.95
CA GLY A 47 11.66 4.64 4.64
C GLY A 47 10.39 4.30 5.42
N GLY A 48 10.36 4.59 6.72
CA GLY A 48 9.18 4.41 7.57
C GLY A 48 7.98 5.26 7.13
N ILE A 49 8.22 6.53 6.77
CA ILE A 49 7.17 7.42 6.24
C ILE A 49 6.64 6.89 4.90
N ALA A 50 7.52 6.45 3.99
CA ALA A 50 7.12 5.89 2.71
C ALA A 50 6.27 4.62 2.87
N ILE A 51 6.67 3.70 3.75
CA ILE A 51 5.86 2.51 4.09
C ILE A 51 4.51 2.93 4.68
N GLY A 52 4.49 3.87 5.61
CA GLY A 52 3.27 4.38 6.23
C GLY A 52 2.29 4.97 5.23
N ILE A 53 2.79 5.79 4.29
CA ILE A 53 2.00 6.36 3.19
C ILE A 53 1.48 5.24 2.28
N GLY A 54 2.32 4.28 1.91
CA GLY A 54 1.95 3.15 1.06
C GLY A 54 0.83 2.30 1.66
N ILE A 55 0.95 1.90 2.94
CA ILE A 55 -0.07 1.13 3.65
C ILE A 55 -1.35 1.97 3.82
N GLY A 56 -1.23 3.25 4.18
CA GLY A 56 -2.38 4.16 4.29
C GLY A 56 -3.16 4.31 2.99
N TRP A 57 -2.45 4.41 1.86
CA TRP A 57 -3.06 4.46 0.52
C TRP A 57 -3.74 3.14 0.14
N LEU A 58 -3.18 2.00 0.56
CA LEU A 58 -3.79 0.68 0.36
C LEU A 58 -5.12 0.54 1.10
N VAL A 59 -5.12 0.91 2.39
CA VAL A 59 -6.33 0.89 3.23
C VAL A 59 -7.39 1.83 2.67
N LYS A 60 -6.99 3.04 2.26
CA LYS A 60 -7.88 3.99 1.57
C LYS A 60 -8.48 3.36 0.31
N SER A 61 -7.67 2.74 -0.54
CA SER A 61 -8.16 2.07 -1.76
C SER A 61 -9.21 1.01 -1.44
N ILE A 62 -8.95 0.16 -0.43
CA ILE A 62 -9.89 -0.89 -0.02
C ILE A 62 -11.19 -0.30 0.49
N ILE A 63 -11.15 0.73 1.36
CA ILE A 63 -12.36 1.34 1.93
C ILE A 63 -13.18 2.06 0.86
N PHE A 64 -12.54 2.86 0.00
CA PHE A 64 -13.23 3.64 -1.02
C PHE A 64 -13.85 2.76 -2.10
N HIS A 65 -13.20 1.66 -2.47
CA HIS A 65 -13.68 0.78 -3.53
C HIS A 65 -14.50 -0.42 -3.01
N LYS A 66 -14.58 -0.65 -1.70
CA LYS A 66 -15.55 -1.58 -1.10
C LYS A 66 -16.98 -1.01 -1.04
N LYS A 67 -17.19 0.28 -1.29
CA LYS A 67 -18.49 0.95 -1.14
C LYS A 67 -19.15 1.28 -2.48
N GLN A 68 -19.21 0.29 -3.38
CA GLN A 68 -20.07 0.35 -4.58
C GLN A 68 -20.70 -1.02 -4.85
N GLU A 69 -21.54 -1.46 -3.92
CA GLU A 69 -22.69 -2.34 -4.19
C GLU A 69 -23.94 -1.71 -3.58
#